data_AF-A0A3B9S165-F1
#
_entry.id   AF-A0A3B9S165-F1
#
_cell.length_a   1.000
_cell.length_b   1.000
_cell.length_c   1.000
_cell.angle_alpha   90.00
_cell.angle_beta   90.00
_cell.angle_gamma   90.00
#
_symmetry.space_group_name_H-M   'P 1'
#
loop_
_entity.id
_entity.type
_entity.pdbx_description
1 polymer ?
#
loop_
_entity_poly.entity_id
_entity_poly.type
_entity_poly.pdbx_seq_one_letter_code
_entity_poly.pdbx_strand_id
1 'polypeptide(L)'
;MGVKAKVISKNPNGFKKVAKSYEKQILDLLGTAGNMVRNTAVQSILSGGGGGKTYEKYNPRRSHTASAEGQPPSSDTGFLASNIEVKLNRQELSVDVESRADYSIHLEFGTQNMKARPFMFPALEENKPKIRRMYKNLKGKAK
;
A
#
# COMPACT_ATOMS: atom_id res chain seq x y z
N MET A 1 34.44 28.26 40.20
CA MET A 1 35.00 27.11 39.45
C MET A 1 33.86 26.38 38.76
N GLY A 2 33.91 26.22 37.44
CA GLY A 2 32.89 25.50 36.68
C GLY A 2 33.51 24.30 35.98
N VAL A 3 33.12 23.08 36.37
CA VAL A 3 33.57 21.85 35.72
C VAL A 3 32.57 21.49 34.62
N LYS A 4 33.07 21.23 33.41
CA LYS A 4 32.28 20.63 32.32
C LYS A 4 32.72 19.19 32.11
N ALA A 5 31.77 18.27 32.23
CA ALA A 5 31.95 16.88 31.83
C ALA A 5 31.49 16.69 30.37
N LYS A 6 32.22 15.87 29.59
CA LYS A 6 31.83 15.45 28.24
C LYS A 6 32.05 13.95 28.12
N VAL A 7 31.03 13.24 27.64
CA VAL A 7 31.14 11.82 27.29
C VAL A 7 31.65 11.71 25.86
N ILE A 8 32.72 10.93 25.65
CA ILE A 8 33.36 10.74 24.35
C ILE A 8 33.28 9.25 23.99
N SER A 9 32.72 8.93 22.82
CA SER A 9 32.71 7.57 22.27
C SER A 9 34.06 7.27 21.61
N LYS A 10 34.62 6.06 21.83
CA LYS A 10 35.80 5.56 21.11
C LYS A 10 35.59 5.45 19.59
N ASN A 11 34.33 5.38 19.13
CA ASN A 11 33.98 5.35 17.71
C ASN A 11 32.78 6.27 17.43
N PRO A 12 32.99 7.58 17.26
CA PRO A 12 31.90 8.55 17.06
C PRO A 12 31.12 8.31 15.75
N ASN A 13 31.72 7.62 14.77
CA ASN A 13 31.09 7.30 13.48
C ASN A 13 30.37 5.96 13.46
N GLY A 14 30.63 5.07 14.43
CA GLY A 14 29.98 3.76 14.54
C GLY A 14 28.46 3.88 14.72
N PHE A 15 28.03 4.77 15.61
CA PHE A 15 26.61 5.02 15.85
C PHE A 15 25.89 5.56 14.61
N LYS A 16 26.50 6.50 13.88
CA LYS A 16 25.93 7.04 12.63
C LYS A 16 25.76 5.96 11.56
N LYS A 17 26.73 5.05 11.42
CA LYS A 17 26.64 3.93 10.46
C LYS A 17 25.51 2.97 10.82
N VAL A 18 25.39 2.63 12.10
CA VAL A 18 24.32 1.75 12.62
C VAL A 18 22.95 2.39 12.43
N ALA A 19 22.78 3.67 12.78
CA ALA A 19 21.55 4.42 12.57
C ALA A 19 21.14 4.44 11.09
N LYS A 20 22.08 4.74 10.18
CA LYS A 20 21.83 4.73 8.73
C LYS A 20 21.46 3.35 8.20
N SER A 21 22.05 2.29 8.76
CA SER A 21 21.69 0.91 8.42
C SER A 21 20.26 0.58 8.83
N TYR A 22 19.84 0.98 10.04
CA TYR A 22 18.47 0.79 10.49
C TYR A 22 17.46 1.59 9.67
N GLU A 23 17.77 2.85 9.38
CA GLU A 23 16.95 3.69 8.51
C GLU A 23 16.72 3.02 7.16
N LYS A 24 17.79 2.51 6.52
CA LYS A 24 17.68 1.75 5.28
C LYS A 24 16.77 0.53 5.43
N GLN A 25 16.95 -0.26 6.49
CA GLN A 25 16.12 -1.46 6.71
C GLN A 25 14.64 -1.12 6.94
N ILE A 26 14.35 0.00 7.62
CA ILE A 26 12.98 0.50 7.80
C ILE A 26 12.41 0.93 6.46
N LEU A 27 13.15 1.69 5.66
CA LEU A 27 12.72 2.11 4.31
C LEU A 27 12.46 0.92 3.38
N ASP A 28 13.33 -0.09 3.41
CA ASP A 28 13.16 -1.32 2.63
C ASP A 28 11.90 -2.09 3.08
N LEU A 29 11.65 -2.15 4.38
CA LEU A 29 10.44 -2.75 4.95
C LEU A 29 9.18 -1.99 4.54
N LEU A 30 9.19 -0.65 4.59
CA LEU A 30 8.07 0.20 4.18
C LEU A 30 7.79 0.05 2.68
N GLY A 31 8.81 0.07 1.84
CA GLY A 31 8.66 -0.19 0.40
C GLY A 31 8.07 -1.57 0.13
N THR A 32 8.51 -2.59 0.88
CA THR A 32 7.93 -3.94 0.80
C THR A 32 6.46 -3.93 1.25
N ALA A 33 6.15 -3.29 2.37
CA ALA A 33 4.79 -3.15 2.92
C ALA A 33 3.83 -2.50 1.92
N GLY A 34 4.21 -1.35 1.34
CA GLY A 34 3.41 -0.66 0.34
C GLY A 34 3.17 -1.53 -0.91
N ASN A 35 4.21 -2.21 -1.39
CA ASN A 35 4.08 -3.11 -2.54
C ASN A 35 3.18 -4.32 -2.26
N MET A 36 3.19 -4.88 -1.06
CA MET A 36 2.27 -5.97 -0.71
C MET A 36 0.81 -5.52 -0.77
N VAL A 37 0.51 -4.36 -0.18
CA VAL A 37 -0.85 -3.79 -0.21
C VAL A 37 -1.26 -3.48 -1.65
N ARG A 38 -0.39 -2.82 -2.42
CA ARG A 38 -0.61 -2.57 -3.85
C ARG A 38 -0.89 -3.87 -4.60
N ASN A 39 -0.08 -4.89 -4.41
CA ASN A 39 -0.22 -6.15 -5.14
C ASN A 39 -1.54 -6.85 -4.79
N THR A 40 -1.94 -6.88 -3.52
CA THR A 40 -3.25 -7.42 -3.13
C THR A 40 -4.40 -6.63 -3.75
N ALA A 41 -4.35 -5.30 -3.75
CA ALA A 41 -5.36 -4.45 -4.38
C ALA A 41 -5.42 -4.64 -5.91
N VAL A 42 -4.27 -4.67 -6.57
CA VAL A 42 -4.16 -4.95 -8.01
C VAL A 42 -4.74 -6.32 -8.33
N GLN A 43 -4.38 -7.34 -7.55
CA GLN A 43 -4.89 -8.69 -7.76
C GLN A 43 -6.39 -8.79 -7.55
N SER A 44 -6.96 -8.13 -6.54
CA SER A 44 -8.41 -8.14 -6.32
C SER A 44 -9.19 -7.45 -7.45
N ILE A 45 -8.61 -6.41 -8.05
CA ILE A 45 -9.18 -5.75 -9.23
C ILE A 45 -9.10 -6.65 -10.48
N LEU A 46 -7.94 -7.26 -10.72
CA LEU A 46 -7.68 -8.06 -11.92
C LEU A 46 -8.39 -9.43 -11.89
N SER A 47 -8.49 -10.06 -10.72
CA SER A 47 -9.27 -11.30 -10.56
C SER A 47 -10.77 -11.05 -10.70
N GLY A 48 -11.22 -9.83 -10.36
CA GLY A 48 -12.56 -9.32 -10.59
C GLY A 48 -13.60 -9.94 -9.66
N GLY A 49 -14.50 -9.10 -9.14
CA GLY A 49 -15.78 -9.56 -8.60
C GLY A 49 -16.78 -9.73 -9.73
N GLY A 50 -17.24 -10.96 -9.98
CA GLY A 50 -18.36 -11.20 -10.89
C GLY A 50 -19.72 -10.82 -10.27
N GLY A 51 -20.80 -11.17 -10.96
CA GLY A 51 -22.15 -11.22 -10.37
C GLY A 51 -22.97 -9.93 -10.40
N GLY A 52 -22.44 -8.84 -10.98
CA GLY A 52 -23.23 -7.64 -11.26
C GLY A 52 -23.86 -7.65 -12.65
N LYS A 53 -24.27 -6.45 -13.10
CA LYS A 53 -24.89 -6.26 -14.42
C LYS A 53 -23.86 -6.37 -15.54
N THR A 54 -24.23 -7.06 -16.61
CA THR A 54 -23.46 -7.11 -17.86
C THR A 54 -23.87 -5.97 -18.77
N TYR A 55 -22.88 -5.27 -19.33
CA TYR A 55 -23.08 -4.17 -20.27
C TYR A 55 -22.26 -4.41 -21.53
N GLU A 56 -22.83 -4.07 -22.68
CA GLU A 56 -22.08 -3.96 -23.93
C GLU A 56 -21.40 -2.60 -23.97
N LYS A 57 -20.07 -2.60 -23.98
CA LYS A 57 -19.24 -1.41 -24.22
C LYS A 57 -18.92 -1.33 -25.70
N TYR A 58 -18.83 -0.12 -26.23
CA TYR A 58 -18.53 0.16 -27.63
C TYR A 58 -17.17 0.84 -27.74
N ASN A 59 -16.50 0.62 -28.89
CA ASN A 59 -15.19 1.17 -29.25
C ASN A 59 -13.98 0.66 -28.42
N PRO A 60 -13.57 -0.63 -28.56
CA PRO A 60 -14.15 -1.69 -29.38
C PRO A 60 -15.37 -2.35 -28.71
N ARG A 61 -16.20 -3.05 -29.50
CA ARG A 61 -17.38 -3.73 -28.97
C ARG A 61 -16.98 -4.90 -28.07
N ARG A 62 -17.47 -4.93 -26.84
CA ARG A 62 -17.13 -5.96 -25.85
C ARG A 62 -18.16 -6.01 -24.72
N SER A 63 -18.43 -7.21 -24.23
CA SER A 63 -19.27 -7.42 -23.06
C SER A 63 -18.44 -7.26 -21.79
N HIS A 64 -18.92 -6.47 -20.83
CA HIS A 64 -18.27 -6.28 -19.53
C HIS A 64 -19.27 -6.48 -18.40
N THR A 65 -18.98 -7.42 -17.52
CA THR A 65 -19.75 -7.66 -16.30
C THR A 65 -19.15 -6.85 -15.15
N ALA A 66 -19.94 -5.90 -14.65
CA ALA A 66 -19.57 -5.13 -13.47
C ALA A 66 -19.63 -6.00 -12.20
N SER A 67 -18.91 -5.61 -11.15
CA SER A 67 -18.97 -6.29 -9.87
C SER A 67 -20.28 -6.09 -9.14
N ALA A 68 -20.67 -7.11 -8.37
CA ALA A 68 -21.71 -6.98 -7.36
C ALA A 68 -21.32 -5.98 -6.25
N GLU A 69 -22.29 -5.57 -5.45
CA GLU A 69 -22.07 -4.77 -4.24
C GLU A 69 -21.11 -5.48 -3.27
N GLY A 70 -20.18 -4.71 -2.68
CA GLY A 70 -19.19 -5.21 -1.72
C GLY A 70 -18.06 -6.03 -2.33
N GLN A 71 -18.15 -6.39 -3.61
CA GLN A 71 -17.09 -7.11 -4.33
C GLN A 71 -16.09 -6.12 -4.94
N PRO A 72 -14.81 -6.52 -5.13
CA PRO A 72 -13.82 -5.65 -5.71
C PRO A 72 -14.18 -5.25 -7.15
N PRO A 73 -13.69 -4.11 -7.66
CA PRO A 73 -13.95 -3.65 -9.02
C PRO A 73 -13.55 -4.70 -10.05
N SER A 74 -14.45 -5.01 -10.99
CA SER A 74 -14.16 -5.88 -12.13
C SER A 74 -13.31 -5.09 -13.12
N SER A 75 -12.05 -5.50 -13.27
CA SER A 75 -11.15 -4.88 -14.24
C SER A 75 -11.62 -5.13 -15.65
N ASP A 76 -11.32 -4.17 -16.51
CA ASP A 76 -11.79 -4.17 -17.87
C ASP A 76 -10.66 -3.90 -18.87
N THR A 77 -10.05 -2.73 -18.75
CA THR A 77 -8.83 -2.34 -19.48
C THR A 77 -7.58 -2.44 -18.62
N GLY A 78 -7.71 -2.76 -17.33
CA GLY A 78 -6.61 -2.68 -16.38
C GLY A 78 -6.30 -1.28 -15.85
N PHE A 79 -6.98 -0.23 -16.33
CA PHE A 79 -6.64 1.17 -15.97
C PHE A 79 -6.66 1.43 -14.46
N LEU A 80 -7.65 0.91 -13.72
CA LEU A 80 -7.69 1.08 -12.28
C LEU A 80 -6.47 0.43 -11.60
N ALA A 81 -6.15 -0.81 -11.99
CA ALA A 81 -5.04 -1.57 -11.44
C ALA A 81 -3.68 -0.94 -11.79
N SER A 82 -3.52 -0.39 -12.99
CA SER A 82 -2.28 0.27 -13.41
C SER A 82 -2.05 1.60 -12.68
N ASN A 83 -3.10 2.25 -12.19
CA ASN A 83 -3.04 3.53 -11.49
C ASN A 83 -3.01 3.39 -9.95
N ILE A 84 -2.59 2.23 -9.43
CA ILE A 84 -2.24 2.10 -8.01
C ILE A 84 -0.73 2.34 -7.86
N GLU A 85 -0.37 3.33 -7.06
CA GLU A 85 1.01 3.76 -6.84
C GLU A 85 1.43 3.63 -5.38
N VAL A 86 2.72 3.39 -5.16
CA VAL A 86 3.34 3.36 -3.83
C VAL A 86 4.28 4.55 -3.73
N LYS A 87 4.04 5.44 -2.76
CA LYS A 87 4.93 6.55 -2.44
C LYS A 87 5.63 6.31 -1.12
N LEU A 88 6.95 6.24 -1.15
CA LEU A 88 7.77 6.17 0.04
C LEU A 88 8.19 7.58 0.47
N ASN A 89 7.76 8.01 1.65
CA ASN A 89 8.27 9.24 2.26
C ASN A 89 9.44 8.90 3.19
N ARG A 90 10.65 9.25 2.76
CA ARG A 90 11.88 8.97 3.51
C ARG A 90 12.03 9.84 4.76
N GLN A 91 11.51 11.06 4.73
CA GLN A 91 11.63 12.02 5.83
C GLN A 91 10.71 11.63 6.99
N GLU A 92 9.49 11.19 6.67
CA GLU A 92 8.50 10.78 7.65
C GLU A 92 8.55 9.29 7.99
N LEU A 93 9.39 8.50 7.31
CA LEU A 93 9.45 7.04 7.42
C LEU A 93 8.05 6.42 7.28
N SER A 94 7.34 6.84 6.25
CA SER A 94 5.98 6.39 5.92
C SER A 94 5.90 5.91 4.48
N VAL A 95 4.85 5.16 4.19
CA VAL A 95 4.54 4.69 2.84
C VAL A 95 3.05 4.86 2.58
N ASP A 96 2.73 5.52 1.49
CA ASP A 96 1.36 5.72 1.02
C ASP A 96 1.10 4.81 -0.18
N VAL A 97 -0.09 4.22 -0.22
CA VAL A 97 -0.57 3.48 -1.38
C VAL A 97 -1.80 4.19 -1.90
N GLU A 98 -1.67 4.80 -3.09
CA GLU A 98 -2.65 5.70 -3.68
C GLU A 98 -3.31 5.03 -4.89
N SER A 99 -4.63 5.17 -5.04
CA SER A 99 -5.30 4.94 -6.32
C SER A 99 -5.52 6.28 -7.01
N ARG A 100 -4.97 6.45 -8.22
CA ARG A 100 -5.00 7.72 -8.98
C ARG A 100 -6.04 7.78 -10.09
N ALA A 101 -6.85 6.75 -10.24
CA ALA A 101 -7.98 6.84 -11.14
C ALA A 101 -9.05 7.77 -10.51
N ASP A 102 -9.56 8.76 -11.25
CA ASP A 102 -10.54 9.73 -10.72
C ASP A 102 -11.77 9.06 -10.10
N TYR A 103 -12.21 7.95 -10.68
CA TYR A 103 -13.37 7.19 -10.22
C TYR A 103 -13.06 6.20 -9.07
N SER A 104 -11.80 6.08 -8.64
CA SER A 104 -11.39 5.13 -7.59
C SER A 104 -12.09 5.38 -6.25
N ILE A 105 -12.22 6.65 -5.86
CA ILE A 105 -12.89 7.05 -4.62
C ILE A 105 -14.36 6.62 -4.60
N HIS A 106 -15.04 6.75 -5.73
CA HIS A 106 -16.43 6.33 -5.89
C HIS A 106 -16.57 4.82 -5.80
N LEU A 107 -15.58 4.05 -6.26
CA LEU A 107 -15.58 2.60 -6.12
C LEU A 107 -15.33 2.20 -4.67
N GLU A 108 -14.32 2.76 -4.00
CA GLU A 108 -13.96 2.36 -2.63
C GLU A 108 -15.10 2.60 -1.63
N PHE A 109 -15.77 3.76 -1.72
CA PHE A 109 -16.79 4.17 -0.75
C PHE A 109 -18.23 4.10 -1.27
N GLY A 110 -18.42 3.93 -2.57
CA GLY A 110 -19.72 4.05 -3.20
C GLY A 110 -20.13 5.50 -3.45
N THR A 111 -21.33 5.65 -3.97
CA THR A 111 -22.03 6.91 -4.28
C THR A 111 -23.51 6.75 -3.91
N GLN A 112 -24.31 7.80 -4.08
CA GLN A 112 -25.76 7.71 -3.88
C GLN A 112 -26.42 6.64 -4.77
N ASN A 113 -25.88 6.40 -5.97
CA ASN A 113 -26.47 5.50 -6.98
C ASN A 113 -25.71 4.18 -7.17
N MET A 114 -24.59 4.01 -6.49
CA MET A 114 -23.73 2.82 -6.61
C MET A 114 -23.15 2.46 -5.25
N LYS A 115 -23.36 1.23 -4.82
CA LYS A 115 -22.81 0.74 -3.56
C LYS A 115 -21.29 0.52 -3.64
N ALA A 116 -20.64 0.51 -2.49
CA ALA A 116 -19.18 0.38 -2.40
C ALA A 116 -18.68 -0.95 -3.00
N ARG A 117 -17.52 -0.86 -3.64
CA ARG A 117 -16.72 -1.94 -4.23
C ARG A 117 -15.29 -1.79 -3.70
N PRO A 118 -15.09 -2.05 -2.40
CA PRO A 118 -13.83 -1.76 -1.73
C PRO A 118 -12.73 -2.67 -2.24
N PHE A 119 -11.54 -2.11 -2.44
CA PHE A 119 -10.36 -2.82 -2.93
C PHE A 119 -9.07 -2.38 -2.23
N MET A 120 -8.98 -1.13 -1.78
CA MET A 120 -7.81 -0.60 -1.08
C MET A 120 -7.82 -0.97 0.39
N PHE A 121 -8.92 -0.69 1.10
CA PHE A 121 -9.04 -0.96 2.53
C PHE A 121 -8.95 -2.46 2.85
N PRO A 122 -9.64 -3.37 2.11
CA PRO A 122 -9.49 -4.80 2.31
C PRO A 122 -8.04 -5.27 2.10
N ALA A 123 -7.36 -4.74 1.07
CA ALA A 123 -5.97 -5.08 0.79
C ALA A 123 -5.01 -4.65 1.91
N LEU A 124 -5.26 -3.51 2.54
CA LEU A 124 -4.51 -3.05 3.70
C LEU A 124 -4.72 -3.97 4.91
N GLU A 125 -5.97 -4.26 5.26
CA GLU A 125 -6.30 -5.09 6.43
C GLU A 125 -5.77 -6.52 6.29
N GLU A 126 -5.83 -7.11 5.08
CA GLU A 126 -5.27 -8.44 4.82
C GLU A 126 -3.76 -8.50 5.07
N ASN A 127 -3.03 -7.45 4.67
CA ASN A 127 -1.57 -7.41 4.78
C ASN A 127 -1.05 -6.92 6.14
N LYS A 128 -1.88 -6.20 6.90
CA LYS A 128 -1.56 -5.67 8.24
C LYS A 128 -0.88 -6.68 9.19
N PRO A 129 -1.36 -7.93 9.37
CA PRO A 129 -0.66 -8.90 10.22
C PRO A 129 0.73 -9.27 9.70
N LYS A 130 0.90 -9.41 8.39
CA LYS A 130 2.21 -9.73 7.76
C LYS A 130 3.19 -8.57 7.98
N ILE A 131 2.75 -7.33 7.72
CA ILE A 131 3.54 -6.10 7.93
C ILE A 131 3.98 -5.98 9.39
N ARG A 132 3.06 -6.18 10.34
CA ARG A 132 3.37 -6.17 11.78
C ARG A 132 4.43 -7.21 12.15
N ARG A 133 4.38 -8.41 11.57
CA ARG A 133 5.38 -9.46 11.80
C ARG A 133 6.77 -9.06 11.26
N MET A 134 6.83 -8.51 10.05
CA MET A 134 8.08 -8.00 9.48
C MET A 134 8.70 -6.92 10.36
N TYR A 135 7.88 -6.00 10.87
CA TYR A 135 8.35 -4.94 11.76
C TYR A 135 8.90 -5.49 13.09
N LYS A 136 8.20 -6.46 13.70
CA LYS A 136 8.70 -7.14 14.92
C LYS A 136 10.04 -7.83 14.68
N ASN A 137 10.19 -8.52 13.55
CA ASN A 137 11.44 -9.21 13.19
C ASN A 137 12.60 -8.22 12.99
N LEU A 138 12.33 -7.06 12.40
CA LEU A 138 13.33 -6.00 12.26
C LEU A 138 13.79 -5.48 13.63
N LYS A 139 12.85 -5.21 14.55
CA LYS A 139 13.16 -4.79 15.92
C LYS A 139 13.92 -5.85 16.71
N GLY A 140 13.61 -7.14 16.49
CA GLY A 140 14.29 -8.26 17.15
C GLY A 140 15.75 -8.44 16.74
N LYS A 141 16.09 -8.11 15.47
CA LYS A 141 17.47 -8.12 14.96
C LYS A 141 18.34 -6.98 15.50
N ALA A 142 17.73 -5.99 16.14
CA ALA A 142 18.41 -4.80 16.65
C ALA A 142 18.96 -4.93 18.07
N LYS A 143 18.72 -6.08 18.73
CA LYS A 143 19.32 -6.46 20.00
C LYS A 143 20.63 -7.18 19.77
#